data_AF-A0A8T0Q3V1-F1
#
_entry.id   AF-A0A8T0Q3V1-F1
#
_cell.length_a   1.000
_cell.length_b   1.000
_cell.length_c   1.000
_cell.angle_alpha   90.00
_cell.angle_beta   90.00
_cell.angle_gamma   90.00
#
_symmetry.space_group_name_H-M   'P 1'
#
loop_
_entity.id
_entity.type
_entity.pdbx_description
1 polymer ?
#
loop_
_entity_poly.entity_id
_entity_poly.type
_entity_poly.pdbx_seq_one_letter_code
_entity_poly.pdbx_strand_id
1 'polypeptide(L)' 'MSRARNALVATGLLIFAGAGLSFPFLFVKSKNRPIIDSSKPLPPQATFRGPYVNTGSRDIGPDPTNYPKK' A
#
# COMPACT_ATOMS: atom_id res chain seq x y z
N MET A 1 45.44 -5.65 5.01
CA MET A 1 44.22 -5.12 5.66
C MET A 1 44.17 -5.64 7.09
N SER A 2 43.94 -4.80 8.10
CA SER A 2 43.86 -5.28 9.49
C SER A 2 42.50 -5.92 9.77
N ARG A 3 42.47 -7.02 10.54
CA ARG A 3 41.23 -7.70 10.93
C ARG A 3 40.28 -6.76 11.67
N ALA A 4 40.81 -5.86 12.50
CA ALA A 4 40.04 -4.84 13.23
C ALA A 4 39.31 -3.88 12.28
N ARG A 5 39.95 -3.44 11.19
CA ARG A 5 39.32 -2.56 10.21
C ARG A 5 38.19 -3.25 9.45
N ASN A 6 38.38 -4.53 9.11
CA ASN A 6 37.33 -5.32 8.46
C ASN A 6 36.13 -5.54 9.39
N ALA A 7 36.38 -5.81 10.68
CA ALA A 7 35.31 -5.96 11.68
C ALA A 7 34.50 -4.66 11.83
N LEU A 8 35.16 -3.50 11.91
CA LEU A 8 34.49 -2.20 11.98
C LEU A 8 33.57 -1.97 10.76
N VAL A 9 34.09 -2.23 9.56
CA VAL A 9 33.32 -2.06 8.31
C VAL A 9 32.15 -3.03 8.26
N ALA A 10 32.36 -4.30 8.60
CA ALA A 10 31.31 -5.32 8.60
C ALA A 10 30.17 -4.96 9.56
N THR A 11 30.50 -4.50 10.78
CA THR A 11 29.51 -4.06 11.75
C THR A 11 28.73 -2.86 11.26
N GLY A 12 29.40 -1.85 10.68
CA GLY A 12 28.74 -0.69 10.08
C GLY A 12 27.78 -1.10 8.95
N LEU A 13 28.21 -2.03 8.09
CA LEU A 13 27.40 -2.53 6.98
C LEU A 13 26.14 -3.26 7.48
N LEU A 14 26.29 -4.09 8.52
CA LEU A 14 25.17 -4.81 9.13
C LEU A 14 24.15 -3.87 9.77
N ILE A 15 24.62 -2.86 10.51
CA ILE A 15 23.73 -1.86 11.12
C ILE A 15 23.00 -1.07 10.04
N PHE A 16 23.71 -0.61 9.01
CA PHE A 16 23.11 0.16 7.91
C PHE A 16 22.06 -0.66 7.15
N ALA A 17 22.38 -1.90 6.78
CA ALA A 17 21.45 -2.79 6.10
C ALA A 17 20.24 -3.13 6.99
N GLY A 18 20.47 -3.45 8.26
CA GLY A 18 19.40 -3.74 9.21
C GLY A 18 18.45 -2.56 9.43
N ALA A 19 18.99 -1.35 9.58
CA ALA A 19 18.20 -0.13 9.71
C ALA A 19 17.41 0.16 8.42
N GLY A 20 18.05 0.08 7.25
CA GLY A 20 17.40 0.33 5.96
C GLY A 20 16.28 -0.66 5.66
N LEU A 21 16.50 -1.95 5.94
CA LEU A 21 15.50 -3.01 5.72
C LEU A 21 14.34 -2.95 6.73
N SER A 22 14.60 -2.53 7.98
CA SER A 22 13.55 -2.40 9.00
C SER A 22 12.76 -1.09 8.89
N PHE A 23 13.31 -0.06 8.23
CA PHE A 23 12.69 1.27 8.14
C PHE A 23 11.24 1.26 7.64
N PRO A 24 10.86 0.57 6.53
CA PRO A 24 9.48 0.60 6.05
C PRO A 24 8.48 0.06 7.09
N PHE A 25 8.86 -0.98 7.82
CA PHE A 25 8.00 -1.61 8.83
C PHE A 25 7.80 -0.71 10.04
N LEU A 26 8.86 -0.06 10.51
CA LEU A 26 8.79 0.89 11.61
C LEU A 26 8.00 2.15 11.22
N PHE A 27 8.23 2.67 10.01
CA PHE A 27 7.52 3.83 9.49
C PHE A 27 6.02 3.59 9.38
N VAL A 28 5.61 2.45 8.80
CA VAL A 28 4.18 2.09 8.67
C VAL A 28 3.54 1.87 10.04
N LYS A 29 4.22 1.17 10.97
CA LYS A 29 3.69 0.93 12.33
C LYS A 29 3.60 2.19 13.18
N SER A 30 4.49 3.16 12.99
CA SER A 30 4.51 4.41 13.76
C SER A 30 3.26 5.29 13.56
N LYS A 31 2.54 5.08 12.45
CA LYS A 31 1.34 5.85 12.12
C LYS A 31 0.14 5.25 12.87
N ASN A 32 -0.18 5.79 14.04
CA ASN A 32 -1.41 5.47 14.79
C ASN A 32 -2.72 5.83 14.05
N ARG A 33 -2.63 6.32 12.82
CA ARG A 33 -3.77 6.60 11.94
C ARG A 33 -3.59 5.81 10.65
N PRO A 34 -4.64 5.09 10.21
CA PRO A 34 -4.56 4.32 8.97
C PRO A 34 -4.21 5.28 7.83
N ILE A 35 -3.31 4.84 6.94
CA ILE A 35 -2.88 5.63 5.77
C ILE A 35 -4.10 5.97 4.89
N ILE A 36 -5.10 5.08 4.87
CA ILE A 36 -6.39 5.26 4.22
C ILE A 36 -7.46 5.29 5.31
N ASP A 37 -8.15 6.42 5.42
CA ASP A 37 -9.30 6.57 6.31
C ASP A 37 -10.55 6.02 5.62
N SER A 38 -11.07 4.88 6.09
CA SER A 38 -12.27 4.26 5.52
C SER A 38 -13.56 5.05 5.75
N SER A 39 -13.53 6.06 6.65
CA SER A 39 -14.68 6.97 6.85
C SER A 39 -14.72 8.10 5.82
N LYS A 40 -13.66 8.27 5.03
CA LYS A 40 -13.55 9.33 4.03
C LYS A 40 -13.61 8.77 2.61
N PRO A 41 -14.09 9.56 1.63
CA PRO A 41 -14.00 9.20 0.22
C PRO A 41 -12.56 8.88 -0.17
N LEU A 42 -12.41 7.88 -1.05
CA LEU A 42 -11.10 7.51 -1.57
C LEU A 42 -10.45 8.70 -2.30
N PRO A 43 -9.13 8.91 -2.13
CA PRO A 43 -8.43 9.99 -2.81
C PRO A 43 -8.54 9.79 -4.33
N PRO A 44 -8.56 10.87 -5.14
CA PRO A 44 -8.73 10.78 -6.58
C PRO A 44 -7.78 9.78 -7.24
N GLN A 45 -6.55 9.65 -6.76
CA GLN A 45 -5.55 8.68 -7.26
C GLN A 45 -5.98 7.22 -7.09
N ALA A 46 -6.79 6.89 -6.08
CA ALA A 46 -7.37 5.57 -5.87
C ALA A 46 -8.74 5.41 -6.58
N THR A 47 -9.38 6.52 -6.94
CA THR A 47 -10.68 6.55 -7.63
C THR A 47 -10.53 6.66 -9.16
N PHE A 48 -9.38 7.15 -9.66
CA PHE A 48 -9.05 7.23 -11.08
C PHE A 48 -8.87 5.82 -11.64
N ARG A 49 -10.01 5.24 -12.02
CA ARG A 49 -10.11 4.05 -12.84
C ARG A 49 -9.67 4.45 -14.24
N GLY A 50 -8.60 3.82 -14.74
CA GLY A 50 -8.17 4.02 -16.13
C GLY A 50 -9.32 3.75 -17.12
N PRO A 51 -9.19 4.12 -18.40
CA PRO A 51 -10.29 4.08 -19.38
C PRO A 51 -10.99 2.72 -19.52
N TYR A 52 -10.40 1.63 -19.01
CA TYR A 52 -10.97 0.28 -19.04
C TYR A 52 -11.37 -0.30 -17.66
N VAL A 53 -11.15 0.42 -16.55
CA VAL A 53 -11.34 -0.09 -15.18
C VAL A 53 -12.81 0.05 -14.70
N ASN A 54 -13.74 0.41 -15.59
CA ASN A 54 -15.19 0.35 -15.39
C ASN A 54 -15.93 -0.28 -16.59
N THR A 55 -15.30 -1.21 -17.31
CA THR A 55 -16.01 -1.96 -18.36
C THR A 55 -16.74 -3.15 -17.77
N GLY A 56 -17.98 -2.89 -17.33
CA GLY A 56 -19.03 -3.91 -17.27
C GLY A 56 -18.92 -4.95 -16.15
N SER A 57 -19.46 -4.63 -14.99
CA SER A 57 -20.27 -5.60 -14.27
C SER A 57 -21.44 -4.84 -13.66
N ARG A 58 -22.59 -4.95 -14.32
CA ARG A 58 -23.90 -4.81 -13.68
C ARG A 58 -24.24 -6.06 -12.84
N ASP A 59 -23.25 -6.92 -12.56
CA ASP A 59 -23.44 -8.31 -12.13
C ASP A 59 -22.91 -8.56 -10.71
N ILE A 60 -23.44 -7.83 -9.72
CA ILE A 60 -23.53 -8.39 -8.36
C ILE A 60 -24.99 -8.24 -7.90
N GLY A 61 -25.82 -9.19 -8.33
CA GLY A 61 -27.17 -9.45 -7.81
C GLY A 61 -28.28 -9.46 -8.87
N PRO A 62 -29.27 -10.37 -8.79
CA PRO A 62 -30.50 -10.25 -9.56
C PRO A 62 -31.17 -8.91 -9.21
N ASP A 63 -31.41 -8.06 -10.21
CA ASP A 63 -32.24 -6.86 -10.03
C ASP A 63 -33.69 -7.32 -9.84
N PRO A 64 -34.31 -7.13 -8.66
CA PRO A 64 -35.71 -7.52 -8.44
C PRO A 64 -36.70 -6.60 -9.15
N THR A 65 -36.22 -5.52 -9.78
CA THR A 65 -37.05 -4.46 -10.33
C THR A 65 -37.48 -4.79 -11.75
N ASN A 66 -38.75 -5.13 -11.94
CA ASN A 66 -39.35 -5.19 -13.27
C ASN A 66 -39.68 -3.77 -13.75
N TYR A 67 -38.91 -3.26 -14.71
CA TYR A 67 -39.22 -1.99 -15.38
C TYR A 67 -40.17 -2.26 -16.56
N PRO A 68 -41.44 -1.79 -16.51
CA PRO A 68 -42.32 -1.89 -17.66
C PRO A 68 -41.78 -1.01 -18.80
N LYS A 69 -41.70 -1.58 -20.00
CA LYS A 69 -41.33 -0.83 -21.21
C LYS A 69 -42.45 0.16 -21.53
N LYS A 70 -42.08 1.43 -21.76
CA LYS A 70 -42.96 2.44 -22.35
C LYS A 70 -43.15 2.17 -23.85
#